data_AF-A0AAW5AFH2-F1
#
_entry.id   AF-A0AAW5AFH2-F1
#
_cell.length_a   1.000
_cell.length_b   1.000
_cell.length_c   1.000
_cell.angle_alpha   90.00
_cell.angle_beta   90.00
_cell.angle_gamma   90.00
#
_symmetry.space_group_name_H-M   'P 1'
#
loop_
_entity.id
_entity.type
_entity.pdbx_description
1 polymer ?
#
loop_
_entity_poly.entity_id
_entity_poly.type
_entity_poly.pdbx_seq_one_letter_code
_entity_poly.pdbx_strand_id
1 'polypeptide(L)'
;MTTVSNRLPAHSNPLALANPAQALTLARPKRDAPPPAQSPQSARAEGDRALAMEYHSALILAANREKNVTINTIAPDSTFGQWWAHLRDTFKSPDVRQWMDEKGISPDSITLNLNTGEISFTRRRHLDPEQKRHTLGQDDRHWAAISGPILQAARVIDAGHGDTTFTPPLSDVDQPVPYSLVGNFYNEPQNLTGPSMRRRAEEIDRAQGFKQLDPATAGTLIQARSDNALQVQKAYLGDVYNRSQASNQLRHLATTVKDGAHSAGQIEDELKNRTVSLSFDGSYQPANRGTWNEISLLQLLQDHGWDIPTTHQQLEN
;
A
#
# COMPACT_ATOMS: atom_id res chain seq x y z
N MET A 1 77.59 2.24 51.11
CA MET A 1 76.39 2.50 51.94
C MET A 1 75.18 2.00 51.16
N THR A 2 74.40 0.98 51.52
CA THR A 2 74.36 0.01 52.63
C THR A 2 73.31 -1.03 52.14
N THR A 3 73.66 -2.32 52.11
CA THR A 3 72.88 -3.52 52.58
C THR A 3 71.32 -3.50 52.46
N VAL A 4 70.57 -4.55 52.08
CA VAL A 4 70.66 -6.00 52.43
C VAL A 4 69.47 -6.80 51.84
N SER A 5 69.67 -8.12 51.69
CA SER A 5 68.75 -9.29 51.75
C SER A 5 67.51 -9.51 50.85
N ASN A 6 67.62 -10.58 50.05
CA ASN A 6 67.04 -11.93 50.24
C ASN A 6 65.53 -12.18 50.49
N ARG A 7 65.02 -13.15 49.68
CA ARG A 7 63.91 -14.12 49.85
C ARG A 7 62.43 -13.73 49.59
N LEU A 8 61.89 -14.42 48.56
CA LEU A 8 60.52 -14.93 48.26
C LEU A 8 59.74 -15.53 49.47
N PRO A 9 58.45 -15.97 49.34
CA PRO A 9 57.43 -15.86 48.26
C PRO A 9 55.97 -15.54 48.74
N ALA A 10 55.02 -15.35 47.80
CA ALA A 10 53.65 -15.93 47.83
C ALA A 10 52.79 -15.53 46.60
N HIS A 11 52.40 -16.56 45.80
CA HIS A 11 51.15 -16.78 45.05
C HIS A 11 50.59 -15.66 44.13
N SER A 12 50.30 -15.88 42.83
CA SER A 12 49.36 -16.90 42.32
C SER A 12 49.51 -17.14 40.80
N ASN A 13 49.22 -18.39 40.43
CA ASN A 13 49.25 -19.06 39.11
C ASN A 13 48.77 -18.27 37.88
N PRO A 14 49.41 -18.49 36.72
CA PRO A 14 48.74 -18.56 35.43
C PRO A 14 48.54 -20.04 35.00
N LEU A 15 47.30 -20.35 34.61
CA LEU A 15 46.85 -21.65 34.10
C LEU A 15 47.30 -21.85 32.64
N ALA A 16 48.05 -22.92 32.36
CA ALA A 16 48.04 -23.59 31.06
C ALA A 16 48.65 -25.01 31.16
N LEU A 17 48.03 -25.95 30.41
CA LEU A 17 48.44 -27.34 30.07
C LEU A 17 48.17 -28.41 31.16
N ALA A 18 47.57 -29.59 30.93
CA ALA A 18 47.10 -30.28 29.72
C ALA A 18 46.08 -31.41 30.10
N ASN A 19 45.28 -31.83 29.10
CA ASN A 19 44.49 -33.07 28.84
C ASN A 19 44.58 -34.30 29.80
N PRO A 20 43.59 -35.24 29.88
CA PRO A 20 43.00 -35.93 28.71
C PRO A 20 41.54 -36.46 28.80
N ALA A 21 41.09 -37.01 27.65
CA ALA A 21 40.11 -38.10 27.45
C ALA A 21 38.59 -37.81 27.38
N GLN A 22 38.08 -37.92 26.13
CA GLN A 22 36.86 -38.62 25.67
C GLN A 22 35.57 -38.52 26.51
N ALA A 23 34.51 -37.93 25.93
CA ALA A 23 33.36 -38.69 25.40
C ALA A 23 32.19 -37.77 24.98
N LEU A 24 31.45 -38.24 23.98
CA LEU A 24 30.11 -37.84 23.52
C LEU A 24 30.03 -36.65 22.55
N THR A 25 30.18 -37.03 21.28
CA THR A 25 29.45 -36.48 20.13
C THR A 25 27.97 -36.23 20.46
N LEU A 26 27.60 -34.95 20.60
CA LEU A 26 26.25 -34.49 20.38
C LEU A 26 26.24 -33.74 19.05
N ALA A 27 25.71 -34.41 18.03
CA ALA A 27 25.37 -33.81 16.76
C ALA A 27 24.46 -32.61 17.01
N ARG A 28 24.98 -31.40 16.82
CA ARG A 28 24.20 -30.18 16.85
C ARG A 28 23.31 -30.20 15.59
N PRO A 29 21.97 -30.18 15.71
CA PRO A 29 21.15 -30.03 14.53
C PRO A 29 21.53 -28.70 13.88
N LYS A 30 21.87 -28.77 12.59
CA LYS A 30 22.07 -27.61 11.73
C LYS A 30 20.78 -26.80 11.80
N ARG A 31 20.80 -25.72 12.57
CA ARG A 31 19.72 -24.74 12.60
C ARG A 31 19.75 -24.13 11.21
N ASP A 32 18.85 -24.56 10.34
CA ASP A 32 18.61 -23.89 9.08
C ASP A 32 18.24 -22.45 9.45
N ALA A 33 19.19 -21.55 9.25
CA ALA A 33 18.92 -20.13 9.29
C ALA A 33 17.86 -19.89 8.21
N PRO A 34 16.77 -19.17 8.51
CA PRO A 34 15.87 -18.70 7.48
C PRO A 34 16.71 -18.03 6.38
N PRO A 35 16.41 -18.26 5.09
CA PRO A 35 17.11 -17.57 4.02
C PRO A 35 17.11 -16.07 4.31
N PRO A 36 18.18 -15.34 3.97
CA PRO A 36 18.24 -13.90 4.19
C PRO A 36 16.99 -13.27 3.57
N ALA A 37 16.29 -12.45 4.35
CA ALA A 37 15.12 -11.72 3.88
C ALA A 37 15.50 -10.99 2.59
N GLN A 38 14.82 -11.30 1.50
CA GLN A 38 15.04 -10.65 0.22
C GLN A 38 14.78 -9.16 0.41
N SER A 39 15.69 -8.32 -0.07
CA SER A 39 15.46 -6.87 -0.06
C SER A 39 14.20 -6.53 -0.87
N PRO A 40 13.43 -5.48 -0.52
CA PRO A 40 12.23 -5.09 -1.27
C PRO A 40 12.49 -4.89 -2.77
N GLN A 41 13.67 -4.37 -3.12
CA GLN A 41 14.09 -4.19 -4.51
C GLN A 41 14.29 -5.54 -5.24
N SER A 42 14.82 -6.56 -4.57
CA SER A 42 14.94 -7.90 -5.15
C SER A 42 13.58 -8.61 -5.29
N ALA A 43 12.66 -8.40 -4.36
CA ALA A 43 11.30 -8.94 -4.44
C ALA A 43 10.51 -8.31 -5.61
N ARG A 44 10.63 -6.98 -5.78
CA ARG A 44 10.05 -6.27 -6.94
C ARG A 44 10.56 -6.78 -8.27
N ALA A 45 11.88 -6.90 -8.39
CA ALA A 45 12.48 -7.39 -9.61
C ALA A 45 11.95 -8.79 -9.96
N GLU A 46 11.85 -9.69 -8.98
CA GLU A 46 11.32 -11.04 -9.21
C GLU A 46 9.82 -11.04 -9.54
N GLY A 47 9.03 -10.20 -8.86
CA GLY A 47 7.62 -10.01 -9.18
C GLY A 47 7.41 -9.48 -10.60
N ASP A 48 8.23 -8.53 -11.05
CA ASP A 48 8.18 -7.99 -12.41
C ASP A 48 8.52 -9.06 -13.46
N ARG A 49 9.47 -9.96 -13.16
CA ARG A 49 9.77 -11.12 -14.03
C ARG A 49 8.59 -12.09 -14.11
N ALA A 50 8.01 -12.44 -12.97
CA ALA A 50 6.85 -13.33 -12.93
C ALA A 50 5.68 -12.74 -13.74
N LEU A 51 5.38 -11.45 -13.54
CA LEU A 51 4.35 -10.76 -14.31
C LEU A 51 4.67 -10.66 -15.81
N ALA A 52 5.95 -10.54 -16.19
CA ALA A 52 6.35 -10.55 -17.59
C ALA A 52 6.03 -11.89 -18.28
N MET A 53 6.12 -13.02 -17.57
CA MET A 53 5.77 -14.35 -18.11
C MET A 53 4.26 -14.51 -18.31
N GLU A 54 3.45 -13.94 -17.43
CA GLU A 54 2.00 -13.86 -17.62
C GLU A 54 1.65 -12.98 -18.83
N TYR A 55 2.33 -11.84 -18.98
CA TYR A 55 2.17 -10.97 -20.14
C TYR A 55 2.64 -11.62 -21.45
N HIS A 56 3.73 -12.39 -21.44
CA HIS A 56 4.14 -13.25 -22.56
C HIS A 56 3.00 -14.16 -22.99
N SER A 57 2.40 -14.87 -22.05
CA SER A 57 1.31 -15.82 -22.34
C SER A 57 0.11 -15.09 -22.93
N ALA A 58 -0.24 -13.94 -22.37
CA ALA A 58 -1.30 -13.08 -22.89
C ALA A 58 -1.03 -12.59 -24.33
N LEU A 59 0.22 -12.24 -24.67
CA LEU A 59 0.60 -11.86 -26.05
C LEU A 59 0.39 -13.01 -27.03
N ILE A 60 0.69 -14.26 -26.64
CA ILE A 60 0.48 -15.43 -27.50
C ILE A 60 -1.02 -15.68 -27.74
N LEU A 61 -1.85 -15.59 -26.70
CA LEU A 61 -3.31 -15.70 -26.83
C LEU A 61 -3.87 -14.60 -27.75
N ALA A 62 -3.46 -13.35 -27.53
CA ALA A 62 -3.87 -12.22 -28.36
C ALA A 62 -3.41 -12.38 -29.83
N ALA A 63 -2.21 -12.91 -30.06
CA ALA A 63 -1.70 -13.20 -31.40
C ALA A 63 -2.55 -14.23 -32.16
N ASN A 64 -3.21 -15.13 -31.41
CA ASN A 64 -4.13 -16.13 -31.92
C ASN A 64 -5.57 -15.61 -32.07
N ARG A 65 -5.77 -14.28 -31.98
CA ARG A 65 -7.03 -13.57 -32.15
C ARG A 65 -8.06 -13.83 -31.04
N GLU A 66 -7.60 -14.26 -29.87
CA GLU A 66 -8.44 -14.27 -28.69
C GLU A 66 -8.83 -12.84 -28.32
N LYS A 67 -10.09 -12.65 -27.93
CA LYS A 67 -10.64 -11.35 -27.53
C LYS A 67 -10.63 -11.23 -26.02
N ASN A 68 -10.51 -10.00 -25.52
CA ASN A 68 -10.58 -9.69 -24.09
C ASN A 68 -9.57 -10.50 -23.26
N VAL A 69 -8.34 -10.66 -23.77
CA VAL A 69 -7.29 -11.38 -23.06
C VAL A 69 -6.97 -10.66 -21.74
N THR A 70 -6.94 -11.41 -20.65
CA THR A 70 -6.65 -10.91 -19.32
C THR A 70 -5.52 -11.69 -18.67
N ILE A 71 -4.85 -11.05 -17.72
CA ILE A 71 -3.93 -11.68 -16.79
C ILE A 71 -4.71 -11.89 -15.49
N ASN A 72 -4.86 -13.15 -15.08
CA ASN A 72 -5.69 -13.52 -13.93
C ASN A 72 -4.94 -13.46 -12.61
N THR A 73 -3.62 -13.63 -12.65
CA THR A 73 -2.77 -13.62 -11.47
C THR A 73 -1.75 -12.51 -11.62
N ILE A 74 -1.90 -11.46 -10.81
CA ILE A 74 -0.94 -10.38 -10.75
C ILE A 74 0.04 -10.69 -9.62
N ALA A 75 1.33 -10.80 -9.95
CA ALA A 75 2.37 -10.99 -8.94
C ALA A 75 2.32 -9.82 -7.93
N PRO A 76 2.03 -10.05 -6.64
CA PRO A 76 1.77 -8.97 -5.68
C PRO A 76 2.99 -8.09 -5.43
N ASP A 77 4.18 -8.68 -5.50
CA ASP A 77 5.44 -7.97 -5.31
C ASP A 77 5.88 -7.21 -6.56
N SER A 78 5.31 -7.47 -7.74
CA SER A 78 5.62 -6.70 -8.95
C SER A 78 5.31 -5.22 -8.74
N THR A 79 6.05 -4.35 -9.41
CA THR A 79 5.84 -2.90 -9.39
C THR A 79 4.39 -2.59 -9.77
N PHE A 80 3.85 -3.21 -10.82
CA PHE A 80 2.43 -3.09 -11.17
C PHE A 80 1.51 -3.58 -10.05
N GLY A 81 1.76 -4.77 -9.51
CA GLY A 81 0.94 -5.38 -8.45
C GLY A 81 0.87 -4.53 -7.18
N GLN A 82 1.97 -3.90 -6.79
CA GLN A 82 2.01 -3.00 -5.64
C GLN A 82 1.19 -1.72 -5.87
N TRP A 83 1.27 -1.13 -7.08
CA TRP A 83 0.44 0.01 -7.45
C TRP A 83 -1.03 -0.35 -7.60
N TRP A 84 -1.32 -1.55 -8.12
CA TRP A 84 -2.67 -2.10 -8.24
C TRP A 84 -3.31 -2.33 -6.86
N ALA A 85 -2.56 -2.93 -5.94
CA ALA A 85 -2.98 -3.09 -4.55
C ALA A 85 -3.18 -1.72 -3.86
N HIS A 86 -2.28 -0.76 -4.09
CA HIS A 86 -2.45 0.58 -3.53
C HIS A 86 -3.71 1.27 -4.07
N LEU A 87 -3.98 1.18 -5.37
CA LEU A 87 -5.23 1.68 -5.95
C LEU A 87 -6.45 1.05 -5.27
N ARG A 88 -6.45 -0.27 -5.05
CA ARG A 88 -7.52 -0.93 -4.28
C ARG A 88 -7.68 -0.33 -2.89
N ASP A 89 -6.58 -0.08 -2.19
CA ASP A 89 -6.62 0.44 -0.83
C ASP A 89 -7.16 1.88 -0.78
N THR A 90 -6.99 2.68 -1.84
CA THR A 90 -7.64 4.01 -1.92
C THR A 90 -9.17 3.91 -1.90
N PHE A 91 -9.75 2.88 -2.55
CA PHE A 91 -11.19 2.60 -2.51
C PHE A 91 -11.68 2.07 -1.17
N LYS A 92 -10.78 1.56 -0.32
CA LYS A 92 -11.10 1.11 1.05
C LYS A 92 -11.05 2.24 2.07
N SER A 93 -10.66 3.45 1.67
CA SER A 93 -10.69 4.60 2.59
C SER A 93 -12.11 4.82 3.14
N PRO A 94 -12.26 5.20 4.42
CA PRO A 94 -13.58 5.35 5.05
C PRO A 94 -14.51 6.28 4.27
N ASP A 95 -14.01 7.43 3.84
CA ASP A 95 -14.79 8.45 3.15
C ASP A 95 -15.28 7.96 1.77
N VAL A 96 -14.45 7.21 1.04
CA VAL A 96 -14.84 6.62 -0.24
C VAL A 96 -15.88 5.51 -0.05
N ARG A 97 -15.69 4.64 0.93
CA ARG A 97 -16.68 3.58 1.24
C ARG A 97 -18.02 4.17 1.64
N GLN A 98 -18.02 5.17 2.53
CA GLN A 98 -19.23 5.87 2.94
C GLN A 98 -19.92 6.50 1.73
N TRP A 99 -19.18 7.22 0.88
CA TRP A 99 -19.74 7.80 -0.34
C TRP A 99 -20.33 6.75 -1.28
N MET A 100 -19.64 5.61 -1.49
CA MET A 100 -20.15 4.51 -2.31
C MET A 100 -21.43 3.91 -1.74
N ASP A 101 -21.51 3.74 -0.42
CA ASP A 101 -22.70 3.21 0.27
C ASP A 101 -23.88 4.19 0.20
N GLU A 102 -23.65 5.47 0.48
CA GLU A 102 -24.67 6.53 0.40
C GLU A 102 -25.25 6.67 -1.01
N LYS A 103 -24.41 6.56 -2.03
CA LYS A 103 -24.83 6.60 -3.44
C LYS A 103 -25.39 5.26 -3.93
N GLY A 104 -25.27 4.21 -3.13
CA GLY A 104 -25.72 2.87 -3.48
C GLY A 104 -24.99 2.29 -4.69
N ILE A 105 -23.69 2.57 -4.82
CA ILE A 105 -22.87 2.17 -5.97
C ILE A 105 -22.68 0.65 -5.99
N SER A 106 -22.73 0.07 -7.18
CA SER A 106 -22.32 -1.33 -7.42
C SER A 106 -20.81 -1.37 -7.65
N PRO A 107 -20.00 -1.94 -6.74
CA PRO A 107 -18.53 -1.86 -6.82
C PRO A 107 -17.94 -2.49 -8.10
N ASP A 108 -18.56 -3.55 -8.59
CA ASP A 108 -18.21 -4.29 -9.81
C ASP A 108 -18.47 -3.53 -11.12
N SER A 109 -19.25 -2.45 -11.05
CA SER A 109 -19.58 -1.61 -12.22
C SER A 109 -18.64 -0.42 -12.42
N ILE A 110 -17.73 -0.17 -11.47
CA ILE A 110 -16.89 1.03 -11.47
C ILE A 110 -15.90 0.99 -12.63
N THR A 111 -15.78 2.12 -13.31
CA THR A 111 -14.73 2.38 -14.28
C THR A 111 -14.18 3.80 -14.08
N LEU A 112 -12.89 3.98 -14.37
CA LEU A 112 -12.20 5.25 -14.27
C LEU A 112 -11.73 5.72 -15.65
N ASN A 113 -11.94 6.99 -15.96
CA ASN A 113 -11.32 7.67 -17.09
C ASN A 113 -10.34 8.71 -16.55
N LEU A 114 -9.05 8.56 -16.89
CA LEU A 114 -8.00 9.39 -16.30
C LEU A 114 -7.71 10.67 -17.06
N ASN A 115 -8.07 10.73 -18.34
CA ASN A 115 -8.01 11.96 -19.11
C ASN A 115 -8.99 13.00 -18.57
N THR A 116 -10.21 12.57 -18.21
CA THR A 116 -11.25 13.45 -17.67
C THR A 116 -11.29 13.49 -16.13
N GLY A 117 -10.68 12.51 -15.45
CA GLY A 117 -10.79 12.34 -14.00
C GLY A 117 -12.20 11.90 -13.56
N GLU A 118 -12.95 11.29 -14.48
CA GLU A 118 -14.31 10.84 -14.27
C GLU A 118 -14.37 9.42 -13.71
N ILE A 119 -15.37 9.20 -12.86
CA ILE A 119 -15.78 7.86 -12.43
C ILE A 119 -17.15 7.54 -13.05
N SER A 120 -17.27 6.37 -13.66
CA SER A 120 -18.57 5.83 -14.07
C SER A 120 -18.94 4.60 -13.26
N PHE A 121 -20.23 4.44 -12.97
CA PHE A 121 -20.76 3.30 -12.23
C PHE A 121 -22.26 3.11 -12.48
N THR A 122 -22.79 1.95 -12.11
CA THR A 122 -24.22 1.72 -11.90
C THR A 122 -24.50 1.62 -10.40
N ARG A 123 -25.77 1.78 -10.02
CA ARG A 123 -26.22 1.55 -8.64
C ARG A 123 -26.62 0.10 -8.44
N ARG A 124 -26.64 -0.36 -7.18
CA ARG A 124 -27.11 -1.69 -6.81
C ARG A 124 -28.52 -1.91 -7.37
N ARG A 125 -28.78 -3.10 -7.91
CA ARG A 125 -30.00 -3.41 -8.67
C ARG A 125 -31.32 -3.15 -7.94
N HIS A 126 -31.35 -3.28 -6.61
CA HIS A 126 -32.54 -2.99 -5.82
C HIS A 126 -32.81 -1.48 -5.64
N LEU A 127 -31.81 -0.63 -5.87
CA LEU A 127 -31.93 0.84 -5.84
C LEU A 127 -32.16 1.44 -7.23
N ASP A 128 -31.63 0.78 -8.27
CA ASP A 128 -31.87 1.12 -9.67
C ASP A 128 -32.04 -0.14 -10.52
N PRO A 129 -33.29 -0.61 -10.71
CA PRO A 129 -33.57 -1.77 -11.54
C PRO A 129 -33.18 -1.59 -13.02
N GLU A 130 -33.12 -0.36 -13.51
CA GLU A 130 -32.79 -0.03 -14.90
C GLU A 130 -31.28 -0.03 -15.16
N GLN A 131 -30.45 -0.09 -14.10
CA GLN A 131 -28.98 -0.12 -14.18
C GLN A 131 -28.41 1.02 -15.03
N LYS A 132 -28.91 2.24 -14.80
CA LYS A 132 -28.41 3.42 -15.51
C LYS A 132 -26.95 3.67 -15.17
N ARG A 133 -26.17 3.95 -16.21
CA ARG A 133 -24.78 4.39 -16.05
C ARG A 133 -24.78 5.85 -15.59
N HIS A 134 -24.16 6.08 -14.44
CA HIS A 134 -23.83 7.39 -13.93
C HIS A 134 -22.37 7.69 -14.23
N THR A 135 -22.06 8.96 -14.50
CA THR A 135 -20.69 9.47 -14.65
C THR A 135 -20.58 10.75 -13.84
N LEU A 136 -19.54 10.85 -13.01
CA LEU A 136 -19.23 12.03 -12.22
C LEU A 136 -17.82 12.51 -12.59
N GLY A 137 -17.71 13.79 -12.94
CA GLY A 137 -16.45 14.48 -13.15
C GLY A 137 -16.01 15.26 -11.92
N GLN A 138 -14.90 15.98 -12.07
CA GLN A 138 -14.33 16.82 -11.02
C GLN A 138 -15.20 18.05 -10.66
N ASP A 139 -16.30 18.27 -11.38
CA ASP A 139 -17.34 19.25 -11.07
C ASP A 139 -18.31 18.76 -9.96
N ASP A 140 -18.43 17.45 -9.74
CA ASP A 140 -19.15 16.91 -8.58
C ASP A 140 -18.32 17.11 -7.31
N ARG A 141 -18.86 17.90 -6.37
CA ARG A 141 -18.15 18.30 -5.15
C ARG A 141 -17.73 17.12 -4.26
N HIS A 142 -18.53 16.06 -4.19
CA HIS A 142 -18.19 14.92 -3.34
C HIS A 142 -17.10 14.07 -3.98
N TRP A 143 -17.22 13.78 -5.28
CA TRP A 143 -16.19 13.07 -6.01
C TRP A 143 -14.87 13.84 -6.02
N ALA A 144 -14.89 15.14 -6.30
CA ALA A 144 -13.69 15.98 -6.27
C ALA A 144 -12.98 15.97 -4.90
N ALA A 145 -13.74 15.91 -3.81
CA ALA A 145 -13.17 15.89 -2.46
C ALA A 145 -12.43 14.59 -2.11
N ILE A 146 -12.86 13.43 -2.65
CA ILE A 146 -12.34 12.11 -2.26
C ILE A 146 -11.48 11.43 -3.34
N SER A 147 -11.55 11.90 -4.58
CA SER A 147 -10.94 11.23 -5.75
C SER A 147 -9.43 11.43 -5.87
N GLY A 148 -8.84 12.40 -5.17
CA GLY A 148 -7.42 12.74 -5.27
C GLY A 148 -6.48 11.54 -5.18
N PRO A 149 -6.50 10.75 -4.08
CA PRO A 149 -5.68 9.54 -3.96
C PRO A 149 -5.95 8.51 -5.05
N ILE A 150 -7.22 8.29 -5.40
CA ILE A 150 -7.64 7.30 -6.42
C ILE A 150 -7.04 7.66 -7.78
N LEU A 151 -7.21 8.91 -8.22
CA LEU A 151 -6.73 9.39 -9.51
C LEU A 151 -5.21 9.46 -9.56
N GLN A 152 -4.54 9.76 -8.45
CA GLN A 152 -3.08 9.74 -8.38
C GLN A 152 -2.51 8.33 -8.58
N ALA A 153 -3.04 7.32 -7.86
CA ALA A 153 -2.60 5.93 -8.02
C ALA A 153 -2.92 5.40 -9.44
N ALA A 154 -4.11 5.69 -9.94
CA ALA A 154 -4.55 5.26 -11.26
C ALA A 154 -3.70 5.85 -12.41
N ARG A 155 -3.27 7.12 -12.31
CA ARG A 155 -2.36 7.73 -13.31
C ARG A 155 -1.00 7.05 -13.40
N VAL A 156 -0.48 6.53 -12.28
CA VAL A 156 0.78 5.77 -12.29
C VAL A 156 0.61 4.44 -13.05
N ILE A 157 -0.55 3.80 -12.88
CA ILE A 157 -0.92 2.56 -13.56
C ILE A 157 -1.08 2.78 -15.07
N ASP A 158 -1.80 3.82 -15.47
CA ASP A 158 -2.12 4.10 -16.86
C ASP A 158 -0.93 4.64 -17.68
N ALA A 159 0.12 5.15 -17.02
CA ALA A 159 1.37 5.55 -17.66
C ALA A 159 1.26 6.68 -18.71
N GLY A 160 0.16 7.45 -18.71
CA GLY A 160 -0.08 8.49 -19.70
C GLY A 160 -0.90 8.01 -20.92
N HIS A 161 -1.47 6.80 -20.87
CA HIS A 161 -2.44 6.29 -21.84
C HIS A 161 -3.88 6.68 -21.49
N GLY A 162 -4.08 7.93 -21.05
CA GLY A 162 -5.27 8.41 -20.33
C GLY A 162 -6.60 8.30 -21.05
N ASP A 163 -6.58 8.00 -22.35
CA ASP A 163 -7.77 7.67 -23.15
C ASP A 163 -8.39 6.31 -22.77
N THR A 164 -7.68 5.50 -21.97
CA THR A 164 -8.14 4.19 -21.56
C THR A 164 -9.03 4.27 -20.33
N THR A 165 -10.29 3.88 -20.49
CA THR A 165 -11.17 3.60 -19.35
C THR A 165 -10.90 2.19 -18.84
N PHE A 166 -10.68 2.01 -17.54
CA PHE A 166 -10.47 0.68 -16.95
C PHE A 166 -11.25 0.48 -15.64
N THR A 167 -11.48 -0.78 -15.30
CA THR A 167 -12.09 -1.19 -14.03
C THR A 167 -11.00 -1.34 -12.97
N PRO A 168 -11.02 -0.55 -11.89
CA PRO A 168 -10.03 -0.65 -10.81
C PRO A 168 -10.26 -1.92 -9.96
N PRO A 169 -9.27 -2.32 -9.14
CA PRO A 169 -9.44 -3.42 -8.21
C PRO A 169 -10.22 -2.96 -6.97
N LEU A 170 -11.39 -3.56 -6.70
CA LEU A 170 -12.18 -3.24 -5.50
C LEU A 170 -12.26 -4.37 -4.47
N SER A 171 -11.94 -5.61 -4.86
CA SER A 171 -11.93 -6.76 -3.95
C SER A 171 -10.53 -7.27 -3.65
N ASP A 172 -10.42 -8.06 -2.58
CA ASP A 172 -9.19 -8.78 -2.23
C ASP A 172 -8.99 -10.07 -3.05
N VAL A 173 -10.04 -10.50 -3.77
CA VAL A 173 -9.93 -11.58 -4.77
C VAL A 173 -9.23 -11.04 -6.01
N ASP A 174 -8.32 -11.83 -6.57
CA ASP A 174 -7.67 -11.54 -7.84
C ASP A 174 -8.70 -11.32 -8.94
N GLN A 175 -8.69 -10.10 -9.50
CA GLN A 175 -9.55 -9.72 -10.60
C GLN A 175 -8.75 -9.78 -11.90
N PRO A 176 -9.32 -10.35 -12.98
CA PRO A 176 -8.67 -10.36 -14.28
C PRO A 176 -8.33 -8.94 -14.76
N VAL A 177 -7.06 -8.69 -15.07
CA VAL A 177 -6.57 -7.41 -15.56
C VAL A 177 -6.36 -7.49 -17.07
N PRO A 178 -6.91 -6.56 -17.88
CA PRO A 178 -6.60 -6.52 -19.32
C PRO A 178 -5.09 -6.49 -19.55
N TYR A 179 -4.57 -7.38 -20.39
CA TYR A 179 -3.13 -7.43 -20.64
C TYR A 179 -2.59 -6.10 -21.19
N SER A 180 -3.42 -5.35 -21.93
CA SER A 180 -3.09 -4.02 -22.44
C SER A 180 -2.80 -3.01 -21.32
N LEU A 181 -3.47 -3.10 -20.17
CA LEU A 181 -3.21 -2.22 -19.03
C LEU A 181 -1.84 -2.49 -18.41
N VAL A 182 -1.44 -3.77 -18.31
CA VAL A 182 -0.08 -4.16 -17.89
C VAL A 182 0.95 -3.71 -18.92
N GLY A 183 0.65 -3.86 -20.21
CA GLY A 183 1.51 -3.37 -21.29
C GLY A 183 1.72 -1.86 -21.24
N ASN A 184 0.66 -1.09 -21.07
CA ASN A 184 0.71 0.37 -20.86
C ASN A 184 1.61 0.71 -19.68
N PHE A 185 1.46 0.01 -18.55
CA PHE A 185 2.33 0.20 -17.40
C PHE A 185 3.79 -0.02 -17.78
N TYR A 186 4.19 -1.14 -18.37
CA TYR A 186 5.61 -1.36 -18.70
C TYR A 186 6.09 -0.64 -19.97
N ASN A 187 5.29 0.29 -20.52
CA ASN A 187 5.59 1.01 -21.77
C ASN A 187 5.87 0.06 -22.95
N GLU A 188 5.13 -1.05 -22.99
CA GLU A 188 5.19 -2.02 -24.07
C GLU A 188 4.52 -1.46 -25.34
N PRO A 189 5.00 -1.84 -26.54
CA PRO A 189 4.42 -1.37 -27.79
C PRO A 189 2.94 -1.75 -27.92
N GLN A 190 2.13 -0.75 -28.26
CA GLN A 190 0.69 -0.92 -28.47
C GLN A 190 0.38 -1.30 -29.93
N ASN A 191 -0.80 -1.88 -30.17
CA ASN A 191 -1.34 -2.18 -31.51
C ASN A 191 -0.45 -3.10 -32.37
N LEU A 192 0.20 -4.08 -31.75
CA LEU A 192 1.02 -5.07 -32.45
C LEU A 192 0.18 -5.98 -33.36
N THR A 193 0.75 -6.35 -34.51
CA THR A 193 0.19 -7.44 -35.33
C THR A 193 0.47 -8.79 -34.68
N GLY A 194 -0.32 -9.82 -34.99
CA GLY A 194 -0.11 -11.18 -34.43
C GLY A 194 1.33 -11.71 -34.56
N PRO A 195 2.00 -11.59 -35.73
CA PRO A 195 3.42 -11.95 -35.85
C PRO A 195 4.34 -11.11 -34.95
N SER A 196 4.05 -9.83 -34.75
CA SER A 196 4.85 -8.95 -33.89
C SER A 196 4.63 -9.24 -32.40
N MET A 197 3.41 -9.61 -32.00
CA MET A 197 3.11 -10.09 -30.65
C MET A 197 3.91 -11.35 -30.30
N ARG A 198 3.98 -12.34 -31.22
CA ARG A 198 4.80 -13.55 -31.01
C ARG A 198 6.28 -13.23 -30.86
N ARG A 199 6.81 -12.37 -31.73
CA ARG A 199 8.20 -11.90 -31.62
C ARG A 199 8.45 -11.22 -30.28
N ARG A 200 7.53 -10.37 -29.82
CA ARG A 200 7.67 -9.70 -28.53
C ARG A 200 7.62 -10.69 -27.36
N ALA A 201 6.75 -11.68 -27.42
CA ALA A 201 6.69 -12.75 -26.44
C ALA A 201 8.03 -13.53 -26.38
N GLU A 202 8.62 -13.88 -27.52
CA GLU A 202 9.95 -14.53 -27.59
C GLU A 202 11.07 -13.66 -27.00
N GLU A 203 11.02 -12.34 -27.19
CA GLU A 203 11.97 -11.41 -26.58
C GLU A 203 11.84 -11.39 -25.06
N ILE A 204 10.61 -11.36 -24.53
CA ILE A 204 10.33 -11.40 -23.09
C ILE A 204 10.79 -12.73 -22.49
N ASP A 205 10.55 -13.85 -23.17
CA ASP A 205 11.01 -15.17 -22.74
C ASP A 205 12.55 -15.23 -22.71
N ARG A 206 13.23 -14.72 -23.74
CA ARG A 206 14.70 -14.69 -23.74
C ARG A 206 15.29 -13.78 -22.66
N ALA A 207 14.68 -12.62 -22.43
CA ALA A 207 15.13 -11.65 -21.44
C ALA A 207 14.69 -12.00 -20.01
N GLN A 208 13.73 -12.91 -19.87
CA GLN A 208 13.04 -13.23 -18.62
C GLN A 208 12.53 -11.97 -17.91
N GLY A 209 11.89 -11.06 -18.65
CA GLY A 209 11.40 -9.79 -18.10
C GLY A 209 10.96 -8.74 -19.11
N PHE A 210 10.36 -7.67 -18.61
CA PHE A 210 10.03 -6.48 -19.40
C PHE A 210 11.29 -5.73 -19.85
N LYS A 211 11.16 -4.92 -20.91
CA LYS A 211 12.26 -4.06 -21.34
C LYS A 211 12.53 -2.99 -20.28
N GLN A 212 13.80 -2.76 -19.95
CA GLN A 212 14.17 -1.66 -19.06
C GLN A 212 13.88 -0.30 -19.72
N LEU A 213 13.29 0.60 -18.95
CA LEU A 213 13.03 1.97 -19.36
C LEU A 213 14.34 2.76 -19.37
N ASP A 214 14.55 3.55 -20.43
CA ASP A 214 15.71 4.45 -20.53
C ASP A 214 15.50 5.67 -19.62
N PRO A 215 16.39 5.92 -18.64
CA PRO A 215 16.27 7.06 -17.74
C PRO A 215 16.27 8.43 -18.43
N ALA A 216 16.90 8.55 -19.60
CA ALA A 216 16.96 9.82 -20.33
C ALA A 216 15.60 10.21 -20.94
N THR A 217 14.78 9.22 -21.30
CA THR A 217 13.48 9.44 -21.97
C THR A 217 12.28 9.17 -21.05
N ALA A 218 12.44 8.29 -20.07
CA ALA A 218 11.37 7.84 -19.17
C ALA A 218 11.63 8.19 -17.69
N GLY A 219 12.52 9.14 -17.39
CA GLY A 219 12.90 9.51 -16.02
C GLY A 219 11.71 9.84 -15.11
N THR A 220 10.74 10.62 -15.59
CA THR A 220 9.50 10.95 -14.85
C THR A 220 8.69 9.71 -14.50
N LEU A 221 8.59 8.76 -15.43
CA LEU A 221 7.83 7.52 -15.25
C LEU A 221 8.50 6.59 -14.24
N ILE A 222 9.83 6.48 -14.32
CA ILE A 222 10.64 5.73 -13.36
C ILE A 222 10.48 6.31 -11.94
N GLN A 223 10.56 7.64 -11.80
CA GLN A 223 10.37 8.31 -10.51
C GLN A 223 8.97 8.08 -9.95
N ALA A 224 7.93 8.23 -10.78
CA ALA A 224 6.54 8.03 -10.38
C ALA A 224 6.23 6.62 -9.87
N ARG A 225 7.01 5.61 -10.29
CA ARG A 225 6.83 4.20 -9.92
C ARG A 225 7.79 3.68 -8.86
N SER A 226 8.72 4.53 -8.42
CA SER A 226 9.73 4.17 -7.43
C SER A 226 9.13 3.70 -6.10
N ASP A 227 9.91 2.95 -5.32
CA ASP A 227 9.56 2.59 -3.93
C ASP A 227 9.18 3.82 -3.11
N ASN A 228 9.97 4.89 -3.25
CA ASN A 228 9.73 6.14 -2.54
C ASN A 228 8.40 6.78 -2.94
N ALA A 229 8.10 6.85 -4.23
CA ALA A 229 6.83 7.41 -4.70
C ALA A 229 5.62 6.62 -4.18
N LEU A 230 5.70 5.28 -4.19
CA LEU A 230 4.65 4.44 -3.62
C LEU A 230 4.51 4.67 -2.11
N GLN A 231 5.63 4.71 -1.37
CA GLN A 231 5.62 4.91 0.07
C GLN A 231 5.02 6.27 0.45
N VAL A 232 5.32 7.32 -0.32
CA VAL A 232 4.73 8.65 -0.12
C VAL A 232 3.21 8.60 -0.30
N GLN A 233 2.68 7.92 -1.32
CA GLN A 233 1.22 7.81 -1.50
C GLN A 233 0.56 6.95 -0.42
N LYS A 234 1.21 5.86 0.00
CA LYS A 234 0.76 5.04 1.14
C LYS A 234 0.70 5.84 2.44
N ALA A 235 1.72 6.64 2.71
CA ALA A 235 1.76 7.53 3.87
C ALA A 235 0.65 8.58 3.83
N TYR A 236 0.45 9.20 2.67
CA TYR A 236 -0.65 10.15 2.48
C TYR A 236 -2.01 9.51 2.74
N LEU A 237 -2.26 8.31 2.19
CA LEU A 237 -3.50 7.57 2.46
C LEU A 237 -3.65 7.20 3.93
N GLY A 238 -2.55 6.81 4.59
CA GLY A 238 -2.51 6.53 6.02
C GLY A 238 -2.84 7.73 6.88
N ASP A 239 -2.35 8.92 6.52
CA ASP A 239 -2.65 10.17 7.23
C ASP A 239 -4.11 10.58 7.06
N VAL A 240 -4.66 10.41 5.85
CA VAL A 240 -6.11 10.60 5.60
C VAL A 240 -6.94 9.66 6.47
N TYR A 241 -6.54 8.39 6.58
CA TYR A 241 -7.19 7.42 7.45
C TYR A 241 -7.14 7.85 8.92
N ASN A 242 -5.96 8.25 9.43
CA ASN A 242 -5.79 8.70 10.81
C ASN A 242 -6.69 9.89 11.13
N ARG A 243 -6.79 10.86 10.22
CA ARG A 243 -7.69 12.02 10.37
C ARG A 243 -9.15 11.59 10.40
N SER A 244 -9.58 10.69 9.51
CA SER A 244 -10.96 10.18 9.48
C SER A 244 -11.31 9.44 10.78
N GLN A 245 -10.39 8.65 11.34
CA GLN A 245 -10.56 8.01 12.66
C GLN A 245 -10.76 9.05 13.76
N ALA A 246 -9.93 10.10 13.80
CA ALA A 246 -10.07 11.19 14.77
C ALA A 246 -11.44 11.87 14.66
N SER A 247 -11.84 12.28 13.46
CA SER A 247 -13.14 12.92 13.21
C SER A 247 -14.32 12.04 13.59
N ASN A 248 -14.24 10.72 13.39
CA ASN A 248 -15.29 9.79 13.80
C ASN A 248 -15.39 9.70 15.32
N GLN A 249 -14.26 9.57 16.02
CA GLN A 249 -14.27 9.53 17.49
C GLN A 249 -14.78 10.83 18.10
N LEU A 250 -14.42 11.98 17.54
CA LEU A 250 -14.94 13.29 17.96
C LEU A 250 -16.46 13.38 17.78
N ARG A 251 -17.01 12.95 16.64
CA ARG A 251 -18.47 12.92 16.41
C ARG A 251 -19.19 11.97 17.36
N HIS A 252 -18.62 10.81 17.65
CA HIS A 252 -19.17 9.89 18.66
C HIS A 252 -19.16 10.51 20.06
N LEU A 253 -18.09 11.22 20.42
CA LEU A 253 -18.01 11.92 21.69
C LEU A 253 -19.04 13.06 21.76
N ALA A 254 -19.21 13.87 20.70
CA ALA A 254 -20.24 14.90 20.63
C ALA A 254 -21.63 14.32 20.94
N THR A 255 -21.96 13.20 20.31
CA THR A 255 -23.25 12.51 20.51
C THR A 255 -23.43 12.05 21.96
N THR A 256 -22.36 11.57 22.61
CA THR A 256 -22.38 11.14 24.01
C THR A 256 -22.52 12.33 24.96
N VAL A 257 -21.81 13.42 24.66
CA VAL A 257 -21.79 14.64 25.47
C VAL A 257 -23.10 15.41 25.38
N LYS A 258 -23.83 15.30 24.26
CA LYS A 258 -25.13 15.93 24.07
C LYS A 258 -26.16 15.58 25.15
N ASP A 259 -26.08 14.37 25.69
CA ASP A 259 -27.05 13.81 26.62
C ASP A 259 -26.72 14.09 28.10
N GLY A 260 -25.65 14.86 28.39
CA GLY A 260 -25.22 15.20 29.74
C GLY A 260 -24.51 16.56 29.86
N ALA A 261 -24.49 17.16 31.05
CA ALA A 261 -23.68 18.35 31.30
C ALA A 261 -22.21 17.94 31.52
N HIS A 262 -21.37 18.08 30.49
CA HIS A 262 -19.93 17.81 30.61
C HIS A 262 -19.12 19.09 30.73
N SER A 263 -18.27 19.13 31.77
CA SER A 263 -17.23 20.14 31.93
C SER A 263 -16.05 19.88 30.98
N ALA A 264 -15.24 20.91 30.72
CA ALA A 264 -14.04 20.81 29.89
C ALA A 264 -13.08 19.69 30.36
N GLY A 265 -12.90 19.53 31.68
CA GLY A 265 -12.07 18.45 32.25
C GLY A 265 -12.63 17.06 31.96
N GLN A 266 -13.96 16.88 32.00
CA GLN A 266 -14.58 15.60 31.63
C GLN A 266 -14.43 15.28 30.14
N ILE A 267 -14.52 16.29 29.27
CA ILE A 267 -14.26 16.10 27.83
C ILE A 267 -12.80 15.71 27.62
N GLU A 268 -11.85 16.37 28.28
CA GLU A 268 -10.44 16.02 28.18
C GLU A 268 -10.15 14.59 28.67
N ASP A 269 -10.76 14.16 29.76
CA ASP A 269 -10.61 12.78 30.28
C ASP A 269 -11.20 11.75 29.31
N GLU A 270 -12.32 12.05 28.65
CA GLU A 270 -12.87 11.23 27.56
C GLU A 270 -11.90 11.12 26.37
N LEU A 271 -11.27 12.24 25.95
CA LEU A 271 -10.28 12.24 24.88
C LEU A 271 -9.03 11.42 25.24
N LYS A 272 -8.64 11.38 26.52
CA LYS A 272 -7.53 10.54 27.01
C LYS A 272 -7.86 9.05 26.95
N ASN A 273 -9.10 8.70 27.31
CA ASN A 273 -9.53 7.30 27.43
C ASN A 273 -9.94 6.68 26.09
N ARG A 274 -10.30 7.50 25.10
CA ARG A 274 -10.64 7.04 23.74
C ARG A 274 -9.38 6.80 22.92
N THR A 275 -9.26 5.60 22.36
CA THR A 275 -8.14 5.25 21.48
C THR A 275 -8.52 5.36 20.01
N VAL A 276 -7.52 5.63 19.19
CA VAL A 276 -7.58 5.62 17.73
C VAL A 276 -6.52 4.68 17.20
N SER A 277 -6.92 3.75 16.33
CA SER A 277 -5.99 2.90 15.58
C SER A 277 -5.41 3.71 14.44
N LEU A 278 -4.08 3.75 14.35
CA LEU A 278 -3.35 4.45 13.30
C LEU A 278 -3.07 3.52 12.12
N SER A 279 -2.96 4.11 10.93
CA SER A 279 -2.42 3.42 9.77
C SER A 279 -0.94 3.06 10.00
N PHE A 280 -0.57 1.84 9.65
CA PHE A 280 0.84 1.40 9.69
C PHE A 280 1.69 2.13 8.65
N ASP A 281 1.08 2.54 7.54
CA ASP A 281 1.75 3.18 6.43
C ASP A 281 1.85 4.71 6.59
N GLY A 282 1.11 5.31 7.53
CA GLY A 282 1.04 6.78 7.74
C GLY A 282 2.38 7.43 8.05
N SER A 283 2.48 8.74 7.81
CA SER A 283 3.71 9.50 8.12
C SER A 283 3.89 9.70 9.63
N TYR A 284 2.78 9.77 10.36
CA TYR A 284 2.78 9.91 11.81
C TYR A 284 3.02 8.57 12.51
N GLN A 285 4.15 8.47 13.23
CA GLN A 285 4.68 7.24 13.80
C GLN A 285 5.11 7.46 15.26
N PRO A 286 4.17 7.57 16.22
CA PRO A 286 4.50 7.86 17.61
C PRO A 286 5.20 6.69 18.29
N ALA A 287 6.11 7.00 19.22
CA ALA A 287 6.96 6.00 19.89
C ALA A 287 6.19 5.06 20.84
N ASN A 288 5.03 5.49 21.34
CA ASN A 288 4.22 4.80 22.36
C ASN A 288 3.01 4.05 21.78
N ARG A 289 2.96 3.80 20.46
CA ARG A 289 1.84 3.18 19.73
C ARG A 289 1.45 1.74 20.14
N GLY A 290 2.18 1.13 21.08
CA GLY A 290 1.98 -0.26 21.49
C GLY A 290 2.04 -1.27 20.33
N THR A 291 1.57 -2.50 20.58
CA THR A 291 1.53 -3.55 19.56
C THR A 291 0.43 -3.33 18.51
N TRP A 292 -0.64 -2.62 18.88
CA TRP A 292 -1.84 -2.43 18.06
C TRP A 292 -1.81 -1.17 17.18
N ASN A 293 -0.72 -0.41 17.23
CA ASN A 293 -0.59 0.88 16.56
C ASN A 293 -1.69 1.87 17.00
N GLU A 294 -1.97 1.93 18.30
CA GLU A 294 -3.04 2.73 18.90
C GLU A 294 -2.46 3.80 19.82
N ILE A 295 -3.11 4.97 19.81
CA ILE A 295 -2.84 6.07 20.76
C ILE A 295 -4.14 6.66 21.25
N SER A 296 -4.10 7.48 22.30
CA SER A 296 -5.28 8.24 22.71
C SER A 296 -5.63 9.31 21.67
N LEU A 297 -6.92 9.63 21.55
CA LEU A 297 -7.39 10.71 20.71
C LEU A 297 -6.76 12.03 21.14
N LEU A 298 -6.64 12.29 22.45
CA LEU A 298 -5.95 13.49 22.95
C LEU A 298 -4.52 13.61 22.43
N GLN A 299 -3.73 12.53 22.49
CA GLN A 299 -2.36 12.52 22.00
C GLN A 299 -2.32 12.83 20.50
N LEU A 300 -3.23 12.24 19.72
CA LEU A 300 -3.31 12.49 18.29
C LEU A 300 -3.60 13.97 17.99
N LEU A 301 -4.57 14.57 18.68
CA LEU A 301 -4.88 16.00 18.50
C LEU A 301 -3.67 16.88 18.85
N GLN A 302 -3.00 16.59 19.97
CA GLN A 302 -1.84 17.34 20.45
C GLN A 302 -0.64 17.27 19.51
N ASP A 303 -0.28 16.07 19.06
CA ASP A 303 0.91 15.87 18.22
C ASP A 303 0.72 16.46 16.81
N HIS A 304 -0.53 16.56 16.34
CA HIS A 304 -0.87 17.24 15.10
C HIS A 304 -1.12 18.75 15.27
N GLY A 305 -1.08 19.27 16.49
CA GLY A 305 -1.38 20.67 16.79
C GLY A 305 -2.82 21.08 16.47
N TRP A 306 -3.76 20.13 16.54
CA TRP A 306 -5.19 20.40 16.37
C TRP A 306 -5.79 20.93 17.66
N ASP A 307 -6.84 21.74 17.53
CA ASP A 307 -7.55 22.31 18.67
C ASP A 307 -8.14 21.19 19.53
N ILE A 308 -7.93 21.29 20.84
CA ILE A 308 -8.49 20.35 21.81
C ILE A 308 -9.87 20.87 22.20
N PRO A 309 -10.95 20.15 21.87
CA PRO A 309 -12.30 20.62 22.16
C PRO A 309 -12.55 20.61 23.67
N THR A 310 -13.14 21.71 24.15
CA THR A 310 -13.50 21.92 25.56
C THR A 310 -15.01 22.07 25.76
N THR A 311 -15.77 22.04 24.66
CA THR A 311 -17.23 22.21 24.63
C THR A 311 -17.87 21.29 23.59
N HIS A 312 -19.15 21.00 23.76
CA HIS A 312 -19.92 20.23 22.77
C HIS A 312 -19.86 20.85 21.37
N GLN A 313 -20.04 22.17 21.25
CA GLN A 313 -20.01 22.85 19.97
C GLN A 313 -18.66 22.70 19.24
N GLN A 314 -17.55 22.64 19.99
CA GLN A 314 -16.23 22.39 19.41
C GLN A 314 -16.02 20.93 18.98
N LEU A 315 -16.77 19.97 19.52
CA LEU A 315 -16.74 18.57 19.08
C LEU A 315 -17.49 18.35 17.75
N GLU A 316 -18.44 19.23 17.41
CA GLU A 316 -19.24 19.15 16.18
C GLU A 316 -18.58 19.81 14.96
N ASN A 317 -17.61 20.69 15.18
CA ASN A 317 -16.89 21.44 14.14
C ASN A 317 -15.63 20.70 13.67
#